data_AF-A0A944XDL3-F1
#
_entry.id   AF-A0A944XDL3-F1
#
_cell.length_a   1.000
_cell.length_b   1.000
_cell.length_c   1.000
_cell.angle_alpha   90.00
_cell.angle_beta   90.00
_cell.angle_gamma   90.00
#
_symmetry.space_group_name_H-M   'P 1'
#
loop_
_entity.id
_entity.type
_entity.pdbx_description
1 polymer ?
#
loop_
_entity_poly.entity_id
_entity_poly.type
_entity_poly.pdbx_seq_one_letter_code
_entity_poly.pdbx_strand_id
1 'polypeptide(L)'
;MQKIDNFAQLTDAIGAGSSDPSNPGPVVVSLSLWNGKQINGAYYRGTKGPDITVREDVIWDSEILDPFVRKLFAEGTPFITEMGSHDMVCTLEWKISNGS
;
A
#
# COMPACT_ATOMS: atom_id res chain seq x y z
N MET A 1 -13.39 6.39 -2.94
CA MET A 1 -12.85 5.03 -3.06
C MET A 1 -12.52 4.78 -4.53
N GLN A 2 -11.25 4.52 -4.85
CA GLN A 2 -10.79 4.32 -6.23
C GLN A 2 -11.07 2.89 -6.68
N LYS A 3 -11.51 2.70 -7.91
CA LYS A 3 -11.70 1.37 -8.50
C LYS A 3 -10.42 0.92 -9.19
N ILE A 4 -10.02 -0.33 -8.94
CA ILE A 4 -8.85 -0.99 -9.51
C ILE A 4 -9.35 -2.19 -10.29
N ASP A 5 -9.10 -2.18 -11.60
CA ASP A 5 -9.59 -3.18 -12.54
C ASP A 5 -8.57 -4.29 -12.84
N ASN A 6 -7.29 -4.09 -12.51
CA ASN A 6 -6.23 -5.08 -12.72
C ASN A 6 -5.01 -4.87 -11.79
N PHE A 7 -4.08 -5.83 -11.80
CA PHE A 7 -2.86 -5.78 -11.00
C PHE A 7 -1.95 -4.60 -11.32
N ALA A 8 -1.82 -4.20 -12.59
CA ALA A 8 -0.98 -3.06 -12.95
C ALA A 8 -1.47 -1.78 -12.26
N GLN A 9 -2.78 -1.53 -12.31
CA GLN A 9 -3.40 -0.41 -11.59
C GLN A 9 -3.25 -0.51 -10.07
N LEU A 10 -3.23 -1.72 -9.51
CA LEU A 10 -2.99 -1.92 -8.08
C LEU A 10 -1.55 -1.56 -7.71
N THR A 11 -0.59 -2.05 -8.50
CA THR A 11 0.84 -1.77 -8.35
C THR A 11 1.10 -0.28 -8.47
N ASP A 12 0.52 0.38 -9.47
CA ASP A 12 0.59 1.83 -9.65
C ASP A 12 -0.01 2.58 -8.45
N ALA A 13 -1.17 2.14 -7.93
CA ALA A 13 -1.82 2.80 -6.79
C ALA A 13 -1.03 2.64 -5.48
N ILE A 14 -0.38 1.49 -5.27
CA ILE A 14 0.49 1.25 -4.11
C ILE A 14 1.79 2.04 -4.25
N GLY A 15 2.39 2.06 -5.44
CA GLY A 15 3.65 2.77 -5.68
C GLY A 15 3.51 4.29 -5.75
N ALA A 16 2.38 4.78 -6.26
CA ALA A 16 2.04 6.21 -6.26
C ALA A 16 1.43 6.68 -4.93
N GLY A 17 1.29 5.80 -3.94
CA GLY A 17 0.66 6.02 -2.64
C GLY A 17 1.36 7.03 -1.73
N SER A 18 2.05 8.03 -2.26
CA SER A 18 2.53 9.19 -1.51
C SER A 18 1.32 9.99 -1.03
N SER A 19 0.82 9.64 0.14
CA SER A 19 -0.22 10.43 0.80
C SER A 19 0.48 11.56 1.55
N ASP A 20 0.28 12.79 1.08
CA ASP A 20 0.70 14.01 1.77
C ASP A 20 0.37 13.88 3.28
N PRO A 21 1.36 13.90 4.19
CA PRO A 21 1.17 13.75 5.63
C PRO A 21 0.20 14.76 6.25
N SER A 22 -0.24 15.78 5.50
CA SER A 22 -1.28 16.72 5.88
C SER A 22 -2.72 16.25 5.63
N ASN A 23 -2.95 15.11 4.96
CA ASN A 23 -4.30 14.61 4.69
C ASN A 23 -5.04 14.18 5.98
N PRO A 24 -6.28 14.63 6.20
CA PRO A 24 -7.02 14.37 7.43
C PRO A 24 -7.57 12.95 7.48
N GLY A 25 -6.90 12.06 8.21
CA GLY A 25 -7.44 10.74 8.59
C GLY A 25 -6.36 9.66 8.74
N PRO A 26 -6.62 8.58 9.52
CA PRO A 26 -5.70 7.46 9.64
C PRO A 26 -5.67 6.59 8.37
N VAL A 27 -6.76 6.52 7.60
CA VAL A 27 -6.83 5.84 6.30
C VAL A 27 -6.76 6.91 5.20
N VAL A 28 -5.72 6.84 4.39
CA VAL A 28 -5.48 7.81 3.32
C VAL A 28 -5.73 7.24 1.93
N VAL A 29 -5.76 5.90 1.81
CA VAL A 29 -6.06 5.21 0.55
C VAL A 29 -7.10 4.13 0.78
N SER A 30 -8.12 4.07 -0.07
CA SER A 30 -9.12 3.01 -0.10
C SER A 30 -9.45 2.62 -1.54
N LEU A 31 -9.17 1.36 -1.88
CA LEU A 31 -9.24 0.78 -3.21
C LEU A 31 -10.25 -0.37 -3.26
N SER A 32 -11.12 -0.36 -4.26
CA SER A 32 -11.99 -1.50 -4.60
C SER A 32 -11.39 -2.32 -5.73
N LEU A 33 -11.18 -3.60 -5.50
CA LEU A 33 -10.56 -4.51 -6.45
C LEU A 33 -11.60 -5.19 -7.36
N TRP A 34 -11.17 -5.59 -8.56
CA TRP A 34 -11.96 -6.30 -9.56
C TRP A 34 -12.58 -7.62 -9.07
N ASN A 35 -12.02 -8.23 -8.02
CA ASN A 35 -12.51 -9.48 -7.43
C ASN A 35 -13.45 -9.28 -6.24
N GLY A 36 -13.93 -8.04 -6.00
CA GLY A 36 -14.83 -7.71 -4.90
C GLY A 36 -14.14 -7.55 -3.54
N LYS A 37 -12.81 -7.67 -3.47
CA LYS A 37 -12.04 -7.33 -2.25
C LYS A 37 -11.80 -5.83 -2.15
N GLN A 38 -11.48 -5.36 -0.95
CA GLN A 38 -11.06 -3.98 -0.69
C GLN A 38 -9.65 -3.95 -0.10
N ILE A 39 -8.86 -2.98 -0.53
CA ILE A 39 -7.52 -2.70 -0.01
C ILE A 39 -7.50 -1.30 0.59
N ASN A 40 -7.07 -1.18 1.83
CA ASN A 40 -6.97 0.10 2.53
C ASN A 40 -5.52 0.35 2.95
N GLY A 41 -5.02 1.56 2.70
CA GLY A 41 -3.73 2.07 3.14
C GLY A 41 -3.92 3.10 4.26
N ALA A 42 -3.30 2.86 5.41
CA ALA A 42 -3.44 3.70 6.60
C ALA A 42 -2.08 4.16 7.14
N TYR A 43 -1.98 5.37 7.68
CA TYR A 43 -0.78 5.83 8.35
C TYR A 43 -0.38 4.88 9.46
N TYR A 44 0.86 4.41 9.40
CA TYR A 44 1.45 3.61 10.44
C TYR A 44 2.26 4.48 11.40
N ARG A 45 2.00 4.36 12.70
CA ARG A 45 2.78 5.01 13.76
C ARG A 45 3.42 3.95 14.65
N GLY A 46 4.73 3.76 14.53
CA GLY A 46 5.49 2.83 15.39
C GLY A 46 6.87 2.50 14.84
N THR A 47 7.74 1.94 15.69
CA THR A 47 9.11 1.50 15.33
C THR A 47 9.26 -0.01 15.16
N LYS A 48 8.17 -0.78 15.15
CA LYS A 48 8.18 -2.23 14.88
C LYS A 48 6.84 -2.71 14.33
N GLY A 49 6.76 -2.92 13.02
CA GLY A 49 5.68 -3.62 12.31
C GLY A 49 5.57 -3.09 10.89
N PRO A 50 5.41 -3.94 9.86
CA PRO A 50 4.96 -5.33 9.78
C PRO A 50 6.11 -6.29 9.38
N ASP A 51 5.82 -7.57 9.13
CA ASP A 51 6.84 -8.57 8.78
C ASP A 51 7.62 -8.25 7.50
N ILE A 52 7.07 -7.40 6.62
CA ILE A 52 7.70 -6.99 5.36
C ILE A 52 7.56 -5.48 5.13
N THR A 53 8.70 -4.81 4.97
CA THR A 53 8.79 -3.38 4.63
C THR A 53 9.36 -3.23 3.23
N VAL A 54 8.68 -2.45 2.38
CA VAL A 54 9.17 -2.06 1.05
C VAL A 54 9.53 -0.59 1.08
N ARG A 55 10.78 -0.27 0.78
CA ARG A 55 11.33 1.09 0.82
C ARG A 55 11.20 1.78 -0.53
N GLU A 56 11.27 3.11 -0.52
CA GLU A 56 11.12 3.96 -1.70
C GLU A 56 12.01 3.54 -2.88
N ASP A 57 13.26 3.18 -2.64
CA ASP A 57 14.19 2.70 -3.65
C ASP A 57 13.70 1.45 -4.40
N VAL A 58 12.87 0.64 -3.75
CA VAL A 58 12.25 -0.57 -4.30
C VAL A 58 10.91 -0.28 -4.97
N ILE A 59 10.20 0.77 -4.54
CA ILE A 59 8.88 1.13 -5.06
C ILE A 59 8.96 1.61 -6.52
N TRP A 60 10.08 2.23 -6.91
CA TRP A 60 10.30 2.66 -8.29
C TRP A 60 10.76 1.54 -9.24
N ASP A 61 11.09 0.37 -8.70
CA ASP A 61 11.47 -0.81 -9.48
C ASP A 61 10.27 -1.75 -9.65
N SER A 62 9.64 -1.70 -10.83
CA SER A 62 8.48 -2.54 -11.17
C SER A 62 8.80 -4.04 -11.16
N GLU A 63 10.06 -4.43 -11.38
CA GLU A 63 10.46 -5.85 -11.34
C GLU A 63 10.44 -6.41 -9.92
N ILE A 64 10.53 -5.55 -8.91
CA ILE A 64 10.45 -5.92 -7.49
C ILE A 64 9.05 -5.65 -6.93
N LEU A 65 8.43 -4.52 -7.30
CA LEU A 65 7.13 -4.12 -6.77
C LEU A 65 5.99 -5.04 -7.25
N ASP A 66 5.96 -5.46 -8.52
CA ASP A 66 4.87 -6.30 -9.04
C ASP A 66 4.81 -7.69 -8.36
N PRO A 67 5.93 -8.45 -8.24
CA PRO A 67 5.92 -9.70 -7.48
C PRO A 67 5.50 -9.51 -6.02
N PHE A 68 5.89 -8.40 -5.41
CA PHE A 68 5.54 -8.09 -4.04
C PHE A 68 4.02 -7.85 -3.87
N VAL A 69 3.43 -7.01 -4.72
CA VAL A 69 1.98 -6.73 -4.73
C VAL A 69 1.17 -8.00 -5.02
N ARG A 70 1.68 -8.88 -5.89
CA ARG A 70 1.05 -10.20 -6.13
C ARG A 70 1.09 -11.10 -4.91
N LYS A 71 2.25 -11.18 -4.24
CA LYS A 71 2.41 -12.00 -3.03
C LYS A 71 1.50 -11.51 -1.91
N LEU A 72 1.47 -10.20 -1.68
CA LEU A 72 0.49 -9.56 -0.81
C LEU A 72 -0.92 -10.07 -1.08
N PHE A 73 -1.34 -9.94 -2.34
CA PHE A 73 -2.71 -10.21 -2.73
C PHE A 73 -3.09 -11.67 -2.53
N ALA A 74 -2.14 -12.58 -2.74
CA ALA A 74 -2.29 -14.01 -2.55
C ALA A 74 -2.39 -14.38 -1.06
N GLU A 75 -1.53 -13.81 -0.21
CA GLU A 75 -1.44 -14.18 1.21
C GLU A 75 -2.47 -13.45 2.08
N GLY A 76 -2.93 -12.27 1.66
CA GLY A 76 -3.84 -11.43 2.45
C GLY A 76 -3.21 -10.83 3.71
N THR A 77 -1.89 -10.99 3.88
CA THR A 77 -1.13 -10.50 5.03
C THR A 77 -0.95 -8.98 4.96
N PRO A 78 -1.09 -8.25 6.09
CA PRO A 78 -0.76 -6.83 6.13
C PRO A 78 0.73 -6.57 5.86
N PHE A 79 1.04 -5.45 5.24
CA PHE A 79 2.42 -5.04 4.92
C PHE A 79 2.55 -3.52 4.92
N ILE A 80 3.78 -3.02 4.84
CA ILE A 80 4.05 -1.59 4.82
C ILE A 80 4.88 -1.17 3.61
N THR A 81 4.47 -0.04 3.05
CA THR A 81 5.29 0.75 2.13
C THR A 81 5.81 1.97 2.86
N GLU A 82 7.10 2.22 2.75
CA GLU A 82 7.79 3.38 3.29
C GLU A 82 8.28 4.25 2.13
N MET A 83 7.70 5.45 2.01
CA MET A 83 8.02 6.41 0.94
C MET A 83 8.60 7.69 1.55
N GLY A 84 9.67 8.23 0.99
CA GLY A 84 10.28 9.50 1.42
C GLY A 84 11.60 9.34 2.16
N SER A 85 12.23 10.47 2.49
CA SER A 85 13.51 10.51 3.20
C SER A 85 13.44 11.34 4.48
N HIS A 86 14.21 10.89 5.49
CA HIS A 86 14.49 11.55 6.78
C HIS A 86 13.26 11.96 7.61
N ASP A 87 12.61 13.06 7.25
CA ASP A 87 11.56 13.72 8.05
C ASP A 87 10.18 13.72 7.39
N MET A 88 10.08 13.22 6.15
CA MET A 88 8.82 13.13 5.37
C MET A 88 8.45 11.69 5.02
N VAL A 89 8.88 10.73 5.84
CA VAL A 89 8.59 9.32 5.63
C VAL A 89 7.08 9.07 5.77
N CYS A 90 6.44 8.74 4.66
CA CYS A 90 5.07 8.26 4.60
C CYS A 90 5.09 6.73 4.72
N THR A 91 4.66 6.24 5.88
CA THR A 91 4.53 4.81 6.15
C THR A 91 3.05 4.43 6.05
N LEU A 92 2.70 3.61 5.05
CA LEU A 92 1.34 3.10 4.88
C LEU A 92 1.28 1.62 5.21
N GLU A 93 0.45 1.25 6.18
CA GLU A 93 0.03 -0.13 6.41
C GLU A 93 -1.15 -0.45 5.50
N TRP A 94 -0.98 -1.51 4.71
CA TRP A 94 -1.97 -1.97 3.76
C TRP A 94 -2.66 -3.23 4.26
N LYS A 95 -3.99 -3.27 4.17
CA LYS A 95 -4.81 -4.41 4.60
C LYS A 95 -5.82 -4.79 3.54
N ILE A 96 -5.91 -6.09 3.26
CA ILE A 96 -6.94 -6.67 2.39
C ILE A 96 -8.12 -7.10 3.26
N SER A 97 -9.33 -6.72 2.85
CA SER A 97 -10.58 -7.14 3.45
C SER A 97 -11.52 -7.70 2.39
N ASN A 98 -12.36 -8.66 2.78
CA ASN A 98 -13.45 -9.08 1.92
C ASN A 98 -14.46 -7.92 1.84
N GLY A 99 -14.79 -7.48 0.62
CA GLY A 99 -15.82 -6.47 0.42
C GLY A 99 -17.12 -6.94 1.06
N SER A 100 -17.74 -6.03 1.81
CA SER A 100 -19.06 -6.24 2.44
C SER A 100 -20.17 -6.33 1.41
#